data_AF-T1B456-F1
#
_entry.id   AF-T1B456-F1
#
_cell.length_a   1.000
_cell.length_b   1.000
_cell.length_c   1.000
_cell.angle_alpha   90.00
_cell.angle_beta   90.00
_cell.angle_gamma   90.00
#
_symmetry.space_group_name_H-M   'P 1'
#
loop_
_entity.id
_entity.type
_entity.pdbx_description
1 polymer ?
#
loop_
_entity_poly.entity_id
_entity_poly.type
_entity_poly.pdbx_seq_one_letter_code
_entity_poly.pdbx_strand_id
1 'polypeptide(L)' 'LANVLDHADPGERILMVGYGSGAGSDAFDIETTPGIKTYDRGHGPSVESHLRGGTPLNYAVYAKFRGKIHMGGS' A
#
# COMPACT_ATOMS: atom_id res chain seq x y z
N LEU A 1 5.75 1.85 -2.96
CA LEU A 1 6.21 1.14 -4.18
C LEU A 1 5.07 0.89 -5.17
N ALA A 2 3.99 0.18 -4.81
CA ALA A 2 2.92 -0.18 -5.77
C ALA A 2 2.41 0.99 -6.63
N ASN A 3 2.03 2.12 -6.03
CA ASN A 3 1.57 3.30 -6.78
C ASN A 3 2.64 3.88 -7.72
N VAL A 4 3.93 3.73 -7.39
CA VAL A 4 5.01 4.15 -8.30
C VAL A 4 5.02 3.24 -9.52
N LEU A 5 4.89 1.92 -9.34
CA LEU A 5 4.85 0.96 -10.45
C LEU A 5 3.60 1.10 -11.33
N ASP A 6 2.47 1.55 -10.75
CA ASP A 6 1.25 1.88 -11.51
C ASP A 6 1.45 3.04 -12.50
N HIS A 7 2.53 3.83 -12.35
CA HIS A 7 2.82 5.01 -13.18
C HIS A 7 4.19 4.99 -13.85
N ALA A 8 5.08 4.07 -13.48
CA ALA A 8 6.46 4.08 -13.96
C ALA A 8 6.58 3.73 -15.45
N ASP A 9 7.64 4.24 -16.07
CA ASP A 9 8.05 3.96 -17.45
C ASP A 9 9.25 2.98 -17.49
N PRO A 10 9.55 2.34 -18.63
CA PRO A 10 10.73 1.48 -18.77
C PRO A 10 12.07 2.18 -18.52
N GLY A 11 12.98 1.52 -17.80
CA GLY A 11 14.34 1.99 -17.54
C GLY A 11 14.47 3.02 -16.40
N GLU A 12 13.39 3.32 -15.68
CA GLU A 12 13.42 4.19 -14.52
C GLU A 12 14.06 3.48 -13.32
N ARG A 13 14.81 4.25 -12.51
CA ARG A 13 15.43 3.78 -11.27
C ARG A 13 14.61 4.26 -10.07
N ILE A 14 14.23 3.31 -9.21
CA ILE A 14 13.40 3.54 -8.02
C ILE A 14 14.17 3.09 -6.80
N LEU A 15 14.42 4.02 -5.86
CA LEU A 15 14.91 3.70 -4.53
C LEU A 15 13.73 3.50 -3.59
N MET A 16 13.65 2.33 -2.95
CA MET A 16 12.70 2.04 -1.88
C MET A 16 13.46 1.73 -0.60
N VAL A 17 13.09 2.38 0.51
CA VAL A 17 13.64 2.08 1.83
C VAL A 17 12.49 1.80 2.79
N GLY A 18 12.46 0.59 3.33
CA GLY A 18 11.55 0.20 4.40
C GLY A 18 12.14 0.51 5.77
N TYR A 19 11.30 0.87 6.74
CA TYR A 19 11.69 1.11 8.12
C TYR A 19 10.85 0.25 9.08
N GLY A 20 11.51 -0.42 10.02
CA GLY A 20 10.89 -1.14 11.12
C GLY A 20 11.35 -0.59 12.47
N SER A 21 10.40 -0.37 13.39
CA SER A 21 10.71 0.16 14.73
C SER A 21 11.70 -0.74 15.48
N GLY A 22 12.72 -0.13 16.11
CA GLY A 22 13.89 -0.81 16.65
C GLY A 22 15.15 -0.09 16.16
N ALA A 23 15.78 -0.59 15.11
CA ALA A 23 16.85 0.12 14.39
C ALA A 23 17.01 -0.30 12.92
N GLY A 24 16.09 -1.12 12.38
CA GLY A 24 16.28 -1.79 11.10
C GLY A 24 15.70 -1.02 9.92
N SER A 25 16.45 -1.01 8.80
CA SER A 25 15.96 -0.56 7.50
C SER A 25 16.51 -1.46 6.39
N ASP A 26 15.67 -1.74 5.40
CA ASP A 26 16.05 -2.47 4.20
C ASP A 26 15.88 -1.56 2.98
N ALA A 27 16.92 -1.48 2.14
CA ALA A 27 16.93 -0.66 0.94
C ALA A 27 16.98 -1.51 -0.32
N PHE A 28 16.21 -1.10 -1.32
CA PHE A 28 16.12 -1.73 -2.64
C PHE A 28 16.35 -0.67 -3.72
N ASP A 29 17.23 -0.98 -4.66
CA ASP A 29 17.39 -0.25 -5.91
C ASP A 29 16.77 -1.08 -7.03
N ILE A 30 15.70 -0.57 -7.63
CA ILE A 30 14.87 -1.26 -8.60
C ILE A 30 14.96 -0.53 -9.93
N GLU A 31 15.25 -1.26 -10.99
CA GLU A 31 15.15 -0.76 -12.37
C GLU A 31 13.93 -1.37 -13.04
N THR A 32 13.07 -0.54 -13.62
CA THR A 32 11.89 -1.02 -14.33
C THR A 32 12.29 -1.63 -15.67
N THR A 33 11.71 -2.78 -16.00
CA THR A 33 11.99 -3.46 -17.26
C THR A 33 11.07 -2.96 -18.38
N PRO A 34 11.41 -3.18 -19.66
CA PRO A 34 10.49 -2.94 -20.78
C PRO A 34 9.12 -3.62 -20.64
N GLY A 35 9.07 -4.73 -19.91
CA GLY A 35 7.83 -5.47 -19.65
C GLY A 35 6.77 -4.66 -18.89
N ILE A 36 7.16 -3.60 -18.17
CA ILE A 36 6.23 -2.72 -17.44
C ILE A 36 5.24 -1.99 -18.36
N LYS A 37 5.62 -1.79 -19.64
CA LYS A 37 4.78 -1.14 -20.66
C LYS A 37 3.74 -2.08 -21.27
N THR A 38 4.07 -3.38 -21.33
CA THR A 38 3.18 -4.42 -21.87
C THR A 38 2.32 -5.08 -20.80
N TYR A 39 2.64 -4.85 -19.53
CA TYR A 39 1.82 -5.34 -18.42
C TYR A 39 0.45 -4.65 -18.47
N ASP A 40 -0.61 -5.46 -18.51
CA ASP A 40 -1.97 -4.95 -18.45
C ASP A 40 -2.29 -4.46 -17.03
N ARG A 41 -2.21 -3.14 -16.84
CA ARG A 41 -2.56 -2.47 -15.58
C ARG A 41 -4.06 -2.61 -15.23
N GLY A 42 -4.90 -3.09 -16.15
CA GLY A 42 -6.30 -3.43 -15.93
C GLY A 42 -6.55 -4.79 -15.29
N HIS A 43 -5.53 -5.64 -15.13
CA HIS A 43 -5.67 -6.93 -14.42
C HIS A 43 -6.07 -6.78 -12.94
N GLY A 44 -5.91 -5.58 -12.36
CA GLY A 44 -6.35 -5.26 -11.01
C GLY A 44 -6.65 -3.78 -10.86
N PRO A 45 -7.30 -3.37 -9.76
CA PRO A 45 -7.47 -1.95 -9.46
C PRO A 45 -6.11 -1.30 -9.19
N SER A 46 -5.89 -0.12 -9.76
CA SER A 46 -4.75 0.73 -9.36
C SER A 46 -4.85 1.10 -7.88
N VAL A 47 -3.72 1.43 -7.27
CA VAL A 47 -3.70 1.90 -5.87
C VAL A 47 -4.64 3.09 -5.67
N GLU A 48 -4.66 4.05 -6.59
CA GLU A 48 -5.58 5.19 -6.52
C GLU A 48 -7.06 4.76 -6.54
N SER A 49 -7.43 3.83 -7.43
CA SER A 49 -8.82 3.35 -7.51
C SER A 49 -9.22 2.59 -6.24
N HIS A 50 -8.29 1.83 -5.66
CA HIS A 50 -8.49 1.10 -4.42
C HIS A 50 -8.72 2.07 -3.24
N LEU A 51 -7.96 3.16 -3.16
CA LEU A 51 -8.07 4.15 -2.10
C LEU A 51 -9.38 4.96 -2.16
N ARG A 52 -10.00 5.11 -3.34
CA ARG A 52 -11.27 5.84 -3.50
C ARG A 52 -12.48 5.14 -2.86
N GLY A 53 -12.41 3.82 -2.63
CA GLY A 53 -13.54 3.00 -2.16
C GLY A 53 -13.83 3.01 -0.66
N GLY A 54 -13.31 3.97 0.11
CA GLY A 54 -13.43 3.99 1.57
C GLY A 54 -14.80 4.43 2.10
N THR A 55 -15.33 3.73 3.12
CA THR A 55 -16.52 4.15 3.86
C THR A 55 -16.12 4.89 5.14
N PRO A 56 -16.60 6.14 5.37
CA PRO A 56 -16.37 6.84 6.62
C PRO A 56 -16.95 6.07 7.82
N LEU A 57 -16.17 5.94 8.90
CA LEU A 57 -16.60 5.28 10.12
C LEU A 57 -16.50 6.24 11.31
N ASN A 58 -17.49 6.18 12.19
CA ASN A 58 -17.37 6.85 13.49
C ASN A 58 -16.43 6.07 14.42
N TYR A 59 -15.95 6.75 15.46
CA TYR A 59 -14.98 6.17 16.39
C TYR A 59 -15.51 4.95 17.14
N ALA A 60 -16.80 4.91 17.52
CA ALA A 60 -17.37 3.77 18.22
C ALA A 60 -17.36 2.50 17.37
N VAL A 61 -17.72 2.61 16.08
CA VAL A 61 -17.65 1.50 15.11
C VAL A 61 -16.20 1.07 14.89
N TYR A 62 -15.28 2.03 14.68
CA TYR A 62 -13.85 1.74 14.57
C TYR A 62 -13.30 1.02 15.81
N ALA A 63 -13.61 1.51 17.01
CA ALA A 63 -13.14 0.95 18.27
C ALA A 63 -13.67 -0.47 18.48
N LYS A 64 -14.94 -0.73 18.10
CA LYS A 64 -15.50 -2.08 18.08
C LYS A 64 -14.73 -2.99 17.11
N PHE A 65 -14.54 -2.58 15.85
CA PHE A 65 -13.82 -3.37 14.84
C PHE A 65 -12.35 -3.64 15.19
N ARG A 66 -11.71 -2.73 15.92
CA ARG A 66 -10.31 -2.88 16.37
C ARG A 66 -10.18 -3.53 17.76
N GLY A 67 -11.27 -4.00 18.37
CA GLY A 67 -11.26 -4.64 19.68
C GLY A 67 -10.84 -3.71 20.83
N LYS A 68 -11.01 -2.40 20.67
CA LYS A 68 -10.64 -1.38 21.69
C LYS A 68 -11.72 -1.16 22.74
N ILE A 69 -12.91 -1.70 22.55
CA ILE A 69 -14.01 -1.59 23.52
C ILE A 69 -13.95 -2.82 24.42
N HIS A 70 -13.71 -2.61 25.71
CA HIS A 70 -13.88 -3.65 26.70
C HIS A 70 -15.39 -3.86 26.91
N MET A 71 -15.96 -4.79 26.15
CA MET A 71 -17.34 -5.24 26.29
C MET A 71 -17.38 -6.07 27.58
N GLY A 72 -17.51 -5.42 28.73
CA GLY A 72 -17.39 -6.03 30.06
C GLY A 72 -17.99 -7.44 30.10
N GLY A 73 -17.12 -8.44 30.10
CA GLY A 73 -17.43 -9.85 30.24
C GLY A 73 -16.55 -10.37 31.37
N SER A 74 -17.24 -10.79 32.44
CA SER A 74 -16.81 -11.54 33.63
C SER A 74 -15.32 -11.85 33.79
#